data_AF-A0A225NFU4-F1
#
_entry.id   AF-A0A225NFU4-F1
#
_cell.length_a   1.000
_cell.length_b   1.000
_cell.length_c   1.000
_cell.angle_alpha   90.00
_cell.angle_beta   90.00
_cell.angle_gamma   90.00
#
_symmetry.space_group_name_H-M   'P 1'
#
loop_
_entity.id
_entity.type
_entity.pdbx_description
1 polymer ?
#
loop_
_entity_poly.entity_id
_entity_poly.type
_entity_poly.pdbx_seq_one_letter_code
_entity_poly.pdbx_strand_id
1 'polypeptide(L)'
;MSKPVIGLSLSGGGSRAIAFHLGCLRALHDLGILDEVRVISTVSGGSVIGALYAANDEPFPVFETKVRSLLSSGLVRPALRKVFTTTEGLRAIYCATLLGVINLAILAIATGPRLLSLMLPPTARTRWSFDKLRASLPRFASRTTILRRVLDEDVFHGLKLRELPATRPLLIINAADLRTGSAFYFSREKSGSWRLGELAGSQTTLAHAVMASAAYPLFLPALDERLAFNKPDGSRREEHVTLTDGGAYDNLGLAPLWPDRDSSVSLNVSCVDSIICCRAGYGLRFDPPSQFFMARLTSTFTCIFDRAQNAAVKRLFDLKSSGQIKGFAMPFLGQDDSRLAFPPSDLVSREDAHGYPTDFSAMPDEWIEKLSKRGEQLTYALTAEHMPDLVRELQQS
;
A
#
# COMPACT_ATOMS: atom_id res chain seq x y z
N MET A 1 33.08 -11.89 -6.68
CA MET A 1 32.06 -10.89 -7.09
C MET A 1 31.33 -10.44 -5.84
N SER A 2 30.90 -9.17 -5.73
CA SER A 2 30.11 -8.71 -4.57
C SER A 2 28.71 -9.35 -4.60
N LYS A 3 28.20 -9.79 -3.44
CA LYS A 3 26.84 -10.34 -3.32
C LYS A 3 25.80 -9.35 -3.90
N PRO A 4 24.77 -9.84 -4.61
CA PRO A 4 23.71 -8.99 -5.15
C PRO A 4 22.90 -8.31 -4.05
N VAL A 5 22.47 -7.07 -4.29
CA VAL A 5 21.64 -6.30 -3.35
C VAL A 5 20.20 -6.31 -3.84
N ILE A 6 19.37 -7.12 -3.19
CA ILE A 6 18.02 -7.42 -3.66
C ILE A 6 17.01 -6.47 -3.00
N GLY A 7 16.21 -5.80 -3.83
CA GLY A 7 15.00 -5.09 -3.42
C GLY A 7 13.76 -5.94 -3.66
N LEU A 8 12.89 -6.08 -2.65
CA LEU A 8 11.61 -6.76 -2.76
C LEU A 8 10.48 -5.73 -2.70
N SER A 9 9.52 -5.79 -3.63
CA SER A 9 8.30 -4.99 -3.57
C SER A 9 7.06 -5.87 -3.43
N LEU A 10 6.18 -5.49 -2.50
CA LEU A 10 4.91 -6.18 -2.21
C LEU A 10 3.75 -5.22 -2.49
N SER A 11 3.06 -5.45 -3.61
CA SER A 11 1.98 -4.58 -4.08
C SER A 11 0.74 -4.59 -3.19
N GLY A 12 -0.14 -3.61 -3.39
CA GLY A 12 -1.45 -3.56 -2.73
C GLY A 12 -2.48 -4.58 -3.25
N GLY A 13 -3.60 -4.71 -2.52
CA GLY A 13 -4.72 -5.61 -2.86
C GLY A 13 -5.48 -6.24 -1.69
N GLY A 14 -5.45 -5.65 -0.48
CA GLY A 14 -6.18 -6.17 0.69
C GLY A 14 -5.73 -7.56 1.15
N SER A 15 -6.64 -8.35 1.73
CA SER A 15 -6.37 -9.73 2.17
C SER A 15 -5.87 -10.64 1.04
N ARG A 16 -6.33 -10.43 -0.21
CA ARG A 16 -5.82 -11.17 -1.38
C ARG A 16 -4.31 -10.99 -1.55
N ALA A 17 -3.83 -9.76 -1.42
CA ALA A 17 -2.40 -9.46 -1.52
C ALA A 17 -1.62 -10.11 -0.37
N ILE A 18 -2.15 -10.10 0.85
CA ILE A 18 -1.52 -10.79 1.98
C ILE A 18 -1.34 -12.29 1.68
N ALA A 19 -2.40 -12.97 1.22
CA ALA A 19 -2.35 -14.41 0.91
C ALA A 19 -1.42 -14.73 -0.27
N PHE A 20 -1.49 -13.97 -1.36
CA PHE A 20 -0.61 -14.15 -2.50
C PHE A 20 0.87 -13.94 -2.13
N HIS A 21 1.17 -12.86 -1.41
CA HIS A 21 2.53 -12.54 -0.99
C HIS A 21 3.07 -13.53 0.03
N LEU A 22 2.23 -14.17 0.85
CA LEU A 22 2.67 -15.26 1.73
C LEU A 22 3.30 -16.39 0.92
N GLY A 23 2.67 -16.76 -0.19
CA GLY A 23 3.23 -17.71 -1.16
C GLY A 23 4.53 -17.25 -1.79
N CYS A 24 4.59 -15.99 -2.22
CA CYS A 24 5.81 -15.42 -2.76
C CYS A 24 6.96 -15.47 -1.76
N LEU A 25 6.71 -15.06 -0.51
CA LEU A 25 7.71 -15.10 0.56
C LEU A 25 8.16 -16.54 0.86
N ARG A 26 7.25 -17.53 0.80
CA ARG A 26 7.57 -18.95 0.99
C ARG A 26 8.55 -19.44 -0.08
N ALA A 27 8.23 -19.22 -1.36
CA ALA A 27 9.14 -19.57 -2.45
C ALA A 27 10.50 -18.84 -2.36
N LEU A 28 10.51 -17.54 -2.00
CA LEU A 28 11.77 -16.80 -1.84
C LEU A 28 12.59 -17.31 -0.65
N HIS A 29 11.94 -17.75 0.43
CA HIS A 29 12.59 -18.36 1.57
C HIS A 29 13.23 -19.69 1.19
N ASP A 30 12.49 -20.55 0.51
CA ASP A 30 12.96 -21.87 0.07
C ASP A 30 14.13 -21.77 -0.94
N LEU A 31 14.17 -20.71 -1.75
CA LEU A 31 15.27 -20.41 -2.66
C LEU A 31 16.48 -19.74 -1.98
N GLY A 32 16.42 -19.44 -0.68
CA GLY A 32 17.47 -18.69 0.04
C GLY A 32 17.58 -17.21 -0.35
N ILE A 33 16.72 -16.73 -1.25
CA ILE A 33 16.71 -15.34 -1.74
C ILE A 33 16.23 -14.37 -0.66
N LEU A 34 15.24 -14.80 0.14
CA LEU A 34 14.59 -13.93 1.09
C LEU A 34 15.55 -13.38 2.16
N ASP A 35 16.59 -14.15 2.53
CA ASP A 35 17.60 -13.76 3.51
C ASP A 35 18.60 -12.73 2.96
N GLU A 36 18.73 -12.63 1.64
CA GLU A 36 19.59 -11.66 0.95
C GLU A 36 18.83 -10.37 0.55
N VAL A 37 17.53 -10.28 0.83
CA VAL A 37 16.73 -9.07 0.60
C VAL A 37 17.19 -7.97 1.54
N ARG A 38 17.64 -6.84 0.98
CA ARG A 38 18.12 -5.70 1.77
C ARG A 38 17.01 -4.71 2.12
N VAL A 39 16.03 -4.56 1.22
CA VAL A 39 14.96 -3.57 1.34
C VAL A 39 13.64 -4.21 0.91
N ILE A 40 12.60 -4.00 1.71
CA ILE A 40 11.23 -4.39 1.38
C ILE A 40 10.38 -3.14 1.27
N SER A 41 9.87 -2.87 0.08
CA SER A 41 8.94 -1.78 -0.19
C SER A 41 7.52 -2.30 -0.31
N THR A 42 6.56 -1.71 0.42
CA THR A 42 5.24 -2.30 0.56
C THR A 42 4.11 -1.31 0.38
N VAL A 43 2.96 -1.80 -0.09
CA VAL A 43 1.73 -1.01 -0.29
C VAL A 43 0.53 -1.78 0.23
N SER A 44 -0.39 -1.12 0.94
CA SER A 44 -1.70 -1.64 1.33
C SER A 44 -1.63 -3.01 2.02
N GLY A 45 -2.33 -4.04 1.51
CA GLY A 45 -2.22 -5.43 1.99
C GLY A 45 -0.78 -5.95 2.01
N GLY A 46 0.08 -5.56 1.07
CA GLY A 46 1.51 -5.83 1.10
C GLY A 46 2.22 -5.22 2.31
N SER A 47 1.75 -4.07 2.81
CA SER A 47 2.28 -3.45 4.04
C SER A 47 1.90 -4.23 5.29
N VAL A 48 0.75 -4.91 5.31
CA VAL A 48 0.37 -5.77 6.46
C VAL A 48 1.35 -6.93 6.59
N ILE A 49 1.53 -7.71 5.52
CA ILE A 49 2.44 -8.87 5.56
C ILE A 49 3.92 -8.47 5.64
N GLY A 50 4.33 -7.40 4.96
CA GLY A 50 5.72 -6.93 5.05
C GLY A 50 6.06 -6.37 6.42
N ALA A 51 5.11 -5.71 7.10
CA ALA A 51 5.27 -5.31 8.49
C ALA A 51 5.34 -6.51 9.44
N LEU A 52 4.48 -7.52 9.27
CA LEU A 52 4.56 -8.77 10.02
C LEU A 52 5.93 -9.45 9.82
N TYR A 53 6.41 -9.50 8.58
CA TYR A 53 7.70 -10.10 8.27
C TYR A 53 8.85 -9.31 8.92
N ALA A 54 8.89 -7.98 8.74
CA ALA A 54 9.94 -7.14 9.30
C ALA A 54 9.94 -7.10 10.84
N ALA A 55 8.79 -7.31 11.49
CA ALA A 55 8.65 -7.40 12.94
C ALA A 55 8.86 -8.82 13.50
N ASN A 56 9.03 -9.83 12.64
CA ASN A 56 9.13 -11.22 13.05
C ASN A 56 10.58 -11.70 13.12
N ASP A 57 10.97 -12.22 14.28
CA ASP A 57 12.25 -12.89 14.55
C ASP A 57 12.12 -14.43 14.65
N GLU A 58 10.90 -14.97 14.49
CA GLU A 58 10.62 -16.42 14.55
C GLU A 58 10.93 -17.12 13.22
N PRO A 59 11.14 -18.45 13.21
CA PRO A 59 11.26 -19.25 11.98
C PRO A 59 10.08 -19.06 11.01
N PHE A 60 10.34 -19.21 9.71
CA PHE A 60 9.36 -18.98 8.65
C PHE A 60 8.03 -19.75 8.83
N PRO A 61 8.00 -21.03 9.25
CA PRO A 61 6.73 -21.74 9.49
C PRO A 61 5.85 -21.11 10.58
N VAL A 62 6.47 -20.51 11.60
CA VAL A 62 5.75 -19.79 12.67
C VAL A 62 5.18 -18.48 12.14
N PHE A 63 5.97 -17.75 11.34
CA PHE A 63 5.50 -16.56 10.63
C PHE A 63 4.31 -16.89 9.71
N GLU A 64 4.40 -17.96 8.92
CA GLU A 64 3.32 -18.40 8.03
C GLU A 64 2.04 -18.72 8.79
N THR A 65 2.14 -19.43 9.93
CA THR A 65 1.00 -19.73 10.79
C THR A 65 0.32 -18.45 11.31
N LYS A 66 1.11 -17.45 11.72
CA LYS A 66 0.58 -16.13 12.16
C LYS A 66 -0.16 -15.42 11.03
N VAL A 67 0.40 -15.41 9.81
CA VAL A 67 -0.24 -14.78 8.65
C VAL A 67 -1.54 -15.48 8.26
N ARG A 68 -1.55 -16.83 8.23
CA ARG A 68 -2.77 -17.61 7.97
C ARG A 68 -3.85 -17.35 9.02
N SER A 69 -3.48 -17.25 10.30
CA SER A 69 -4.41 -16.91 11.38
C SER A 69 -4.99 -15.50 11.25
N LEU A 70 -4.19 -14.53 10.84
CA LEU A 70 -4.67 -13.18 10.54
C LEU A 70 -5.66 -13.17 9.36
N LEU A 71 -5.36 -13.90 8.30
CA LEU A 71 -6.22 -14.03 7.12
C LEU A 71 -7.56 -14.69 7.47
N SER A 72 -7.55 -15.79 8.22
CA SER A 72 -8.77 -16.52 8.57
C SER A 72 -9.64 -15.77 9.58
N SER A 73 -9.05 -15.00 10.49
CA SER A 73 -9.79 -14.14 11.42
C SER A 73 -10.32 -12.86 10.77
N GLY A 74 -9.56 -12.30 9.81
CA GLY A 74 -9.81 -11.01 9.19
C GLY A 74 -9.73 -9.83 10.18
N LEU A 75 -9.82 -8.61 9.67
CA LEU A 75 -9.78 -7.39 10.49
C LEU A 75 -11.18 -6.82 10.78
N VAL A 76 -12.20 -7.22 10.01
CA VAL A 76 -13.57 -6.68 10.13
C VAL A 76 -14.21 -7.02 11.47
N ARG A 77 -14.15 -8.29 11.91
CA ARG A 77 -14.77 -8.71 13.17
C ARG A 77 -14.09 -8.08 14.40
N PRO A 78 -12.74 -8.05 14.50
CA PRO A 78 -12.07 -7.26 15.53
C PRO A 78 -12.43 -5.78 15.49
N ALA A 79 -12.53 -5.16 14.30
CA ALA A 79 -12.92 -3.76 14.17
C ALA A 79 -14.34 -3.49 14.71
N LEU A 80 -15.30 -4.35 14.36
CA LEU A 80 -16.67 -4.28 14.92
C LEU A 80 -16.66 -4.42 16.44
N ARG A 81 -15.82 -5.29 17.01
CA ARG A 81 -15.65 -5.37 18.47
C ARG A 81 -15.14 -4.04 19.04
N LYS A 82 -14.08 -3.46 18.45
CA LYS A 82 -13.51 -2.18 18.91
C LYS A 82 -14.49 -1.00 18.80
N VAL A 83 -15.44 -1.02 17.85
CA VAL A 83 -16.52 -0.02 17.76
C VAL A 83 -17.31 0.06 19.07
N PHE A 84 -17.61 -1.09 19.69
CA PHE A 84 -18.43 -1.17 20.89
C PHE A 84 -17.63 -1.23 22.20
N THR A 85 -16.40 -1.76 22.17
CA THR A 85 -15.56 -1.89 23.38
C THR A 85 -14.65 -0.71 23.64
N THR A 86 -14.54 0.24 22.71
CA THR A 86 -13.68 1.43 22.86
C THR A 86 -14.45 2.71 22.51
N THR A 87 -13.88 3.86 22.81
CA THR A 87 -14.48 5.16 22.44
C THR A 87 -14.38 5.47 20.95
N GLU A 88 -13.65 4.69 20.15
CA GLU A 88 -13.43 4.96 18.72
C GLU A 88 -14.72 4.98 17.91
N GLY A 89 -15.69 4.10 18.22
CA GLY A 89 -16.99 4.09 17.55
C GLY A 89 -17.76 5.40 17.76
N LEU A 90 -17.85 5.86 19.01
CA LEU A 90 -18.49 7.13 19.36
C LEU A 90 -17.76 8.32 18.74
N ARG A 91 -16.42 8.33 18.78
CA ARG A 91 -15.59 9.37 18.15
C ARG A 91 -15.81 9.43 16.64
N ALA A 92 -15.92 8.28 15.98
CA ALA A 92 -16.15 8.21 14.53
C ALA A 92 -17.54 8.75 14.15
N ILE A 93 -18.59 8.40 14.90
CA ILE A 93 -19.94 8.94 14.70
C ILE A 93 -19.95 10.45 14.92
N TYR A 94 -19.37 10.91 16.04
CA TYR A 94 -19.27 12.34 16.35
C TYR A 94 -18.52 13.11 15.26
N CYS A 95 -17.38 12.59 14.80
CA CYS A 95 -16.60 13.20 13.72
C CYS A 95 -17.40 13.26 12.41
N ALA A 96 -18.10 12.18 12.05
CA ALA A 96 -18.89 12.12 10.81
C ALA A 96 -20.05 13.13 10.84
N THR A 97 -20.78 13.22 11.96
CA THR A 97 -21.87 14.18 12.15
C THR A 97 -21.36 15.62 12.10
N LEU A 98 -20.28 15.93 12.82
CA LEU A 98 -19.68 17.27 12.85
C LEU A 98 -19.24 17.72 11.45
N LEU A 99 -18.50 16.87 10.73
CA LEU A 99 -18.06 17.18 9.36
C LEU A 99 -19.25 17.27 8.40
N GLY A 100 -20.28 16.44 8.57
CA GLY A 100 -21.52 16.50 7.80
C GLY A 100 -22.23 17.84 7.93
N VAL A 101 -22.42 18.32 9.17
CA VAL A 101 -23.04 19.61 9.44
C VAL A 101 -22.21 20.76 8.86
N ILE A 102 -20.88 20.76 9.07
CA ILE A 102 -19.99 21.79 8.52
C ILE A 102 -20.06 21.80 6.98
N ASN A 103 -20.02 20.63 6.33
CA ASN A 103 -20.09 20.55 4.88
C ASN A 103 -21.45 21.00 4.32
N LEU A 104 -22.56 20.69 5.00
CA LEU A 104 -23.88 21.19 4.65
C LEU A 104 -23.95 22.72 4.77
N ALA A 105 -23.38 23.29 5.83
CA ALA A 105 -23.31 24.74 6.01
C ALA A 105 -22.46 25.41 4.91
N ILE A 106 -21.28 24.86 4.60
CA ILE A 106 -20.43 25.35 3.50
C ILE A 106 -21.17 25.27 2.17
N LEU A 107 -21.86 24.16 1.90
CA LEU A 107 -22.63 23.98 0.66
C LEU A 107 -23.77 25.01 0.58
N ALA A 108 -24.48 25.26 1.68
CA ALA A 108 -25.53 26.27 1.74
C ALA A 108 -24.99 27.68 1.51
N ILE A 109 -23.84 28.03 2.09
CA ILE A 109 -23.16 29.32 1.88
C ILE A 109 -22.66 29.46 0.44
N ALA A 110 -22.15 28.39 -0.15
CA ALA A 110 -21.61 28.42 -1.51
C ALA A 110 -22.68 28.42 -2.60
N THR A 111 -23.80 27.71 -2.38
CA THR A 111 -24.88 27.57 -3.38
C THR A 111 -26.03 28.54 -3.17
N GLY A 112 -26.34 28.94 -1.92
CA GLY A 112 -27.44 29.84 -1.58
C GLY A 112 -27.40 31.15 -2.37
N PRO A 113 -26.26 31.85 -2.42
CA PRO A 113 -26.16 33.06 -3.23
C PRO A 113 -26.21 32.83 -4.74
N ARG A 114 -25.70 31.69 -5.23
CA ARG A 114 -25.84 31.31 -6.65
C ARG A 114 -27.32 31.10 -6.99
N LEU A 115 -28.06 30.41 -6.13
CA LEU A 115 -29.50 30.20 -6.29
C LEU A 115 -30.26 31.53 -6.25
N LEU A 116 -29.95 32.41 -5.28
CA LEU A 116 -30.55 33.73 -5.15
C LEU A 116 -30.25 34.62 -6.37
N SER A 117 -29.04 34.51 -6.94
CA SER A 117 -28.65 35.26 -8.14
C SER A 117 -29.43 34.87 -9.39
N LEU A 118 -30.06 33.68 -9.44
CA LEU A 118 -30.93 33.30 -10.55
C LEU A 118 -32.16 34.22 -10.66
N MET A 119 -32.61 34.79 -9.53
CA MET A 119 -33.71 35.75 -9.47
C MET A 119 -33.30 37.18 -9.86
N LEU A 120 -31.99 37.45 -10.00
CA LEU A 120 -31.48 38.75 -10.44
C LEU A 120 -31.28 38.77 -11.97
N PRO A 121 -31.46 39.94 -12.62
CA PRO A 121 -31.17 40.09 -14.03
C PRO A 121 -29.69 39.76 -14.32
N PRO A 122 -29.35 39.19 -15.50
CA PRO A 122 -28.01 38.70 -15.80
C PRO A 122 -26.88 39.72 -15.58
N THR A 123 -27.17 41.01 -15.74
CA THR A 123 -26.25 42.14 -15.52
C THR A 123 -25.91 42.39 -14.06
N ALA A 124 -26.76 41.97 -13.12
CA ALA A 124 -26.57 42.12 -11.67
C ALA A 124 -26.13 40.81 -10.99
N ARG A 125 -25.93 39.72 -11.77
CA ARG A 125 -25.44 38.45 -11.26
C ARG A 125 -23.95 38.56 -10.97
N THR A 126 -23.59 39.07 -9.79
CA THR A 126 -22.22 38.97 -9.31
C THR A 126 -21.76 37.51 -9.25
N ARG A 127 -20.57 37.22 -9.79
CA ARG A 127 -19.90 35.93 -9.60
C ARG A 127 -19.36 35.83 -8.17
N TRP A 128 -20.22 35.52 -7.21
CA TRP A 128 -19.74 35.12 -5.88
C TRP A 128 -19.16 33.71 -6.01
N SER A 129 -17.83 33.63 -6.08
CA SER A 129 -17.09 32.36 -6.06
C SER A 129 -16.66 32.06 -4.63
N PHE A 130 -17.34 31.10 -4.03
CA PHE A 130 -17.00 30.49 -2.74
C PHE A 130 -16.27 29.16 -2.93
N ASP A 131 -15.70 28.91 -4.11
CA ASP A 131 -15.16 27.60 -4.53
C ASP A 131 -13.96 27.11 -3.68
N LYS A 132 -13.45 27.96 -2.78
CA LYS A 132 -12.32 27.65 -1.89
C LYS A 132 -12.72 27.39 -0.43
N LEU A 133 -14.00 27.51 -0.06
CA LEU A 133 -14.44 27.16 1.30
C LEU A 133 -14.40 25.63 1.46
N ARG A 134 -13.48 25.16 2.30
CA ARG A 134 -13.37 23.76 2.73
C ARG A 134 -13.37 23.72 4.24
N ALA A 135 -13.95 22.66 4.81
CA ALA A 135 -13.84 22.42 6.23
C ALA A 135 -12.36 22.28 6.62
N SER A 136 -11.88 23.12 7.53
CA SER A 136 -10.49 23.11 8.01
C SER A 136 -10.27 22.13 9.18
N LEU A 137 -11.32 21.40 9.57
CA LEU A 137 -11.32 20.53 10.73
C LEU A 137 -10.87 19.12 10.33
N PRO A 138 -9.83 18.55 10.95
CA PRO A 138 -9.32 17.26 10.54
C PRO A 138 -10.31 16.14 10.85
N ARG A 139 -10.36 15.12 9.99
CA ARG A 139 -11.08 13.87 10.28
C ARG A 139 -10.32 13.06 11.33
N PHE A 140 -10.51 13.40 12.60
CA PHE A 140 -9.80 12.79 13.73
C PHE A 140 -10.24 11.36 14.08
N ALA A 141 -11.39 10.89 13.58
CA ALA A 141 -11.87 9.53 13.82
C ALA A 141 -12.70 8.99 12.65
N SER A 142 -12.52 7.71 12.31
CA SER A 142 -13.26 7.02 11.25
C SER A 142 -13.09 5.50 11.35
N ARG A 143 -13.69 4.74 10.43
CA ARG A 143 -13.41 3.30 10.26
C ARG A 143 -11.91 2.99 10.08
N THR A 144 -11.14 3.90 9.49
CA THR A 144 -9.69 3.79 9.35
C THR A 144 -8.97 3.88 10.70
N THR A 145 -9.42 4.75 11.62
CA THR A 145 -8.82 4.86 12.95
C THR A 145 -9.16 3.65 13.83
N ILE A 146 -10.36 3.09 13.67
CA ILE A 146 -10.77 1.84 14.31
C ILE A 146 -9.89 0.67 13.85
N LEU A 147 -9.69 0.52 12.54
CA LEU A 147 -8.81 -0.53 11.99
C LEU A 147 -7.34 -0.32 12.39
N ARG A 148 -6.86 0.94 12.44
CA ARG A 148 -5.54 1.27 12.99
C ARG A 148 -5.39 0.72 14.41
N ARG A 149 -6.42 0.88 15.25
CA ARG A 149 -6.41 0.42 16.64
C ARG A 149 -6.42 -1.11 16.75
N VAL A 150 -7.13 -1.81 15.86
CA VAL A 150 -7.04 -3.28 15.77
C VAL A 150 -5.61 -3.70 15.46
N LEU A 151 -4.99 -3.10 14.44
CA LEU A 151 -3.59 -3.40 14.10
C LEU A 151 -2.63 -3.07 15.26
N ASP A 152 -2.86 -1.96 15.96
CA ASP A 152 -2.00 -1.50 17.04
C ASP A 152 -2.11 -2.39 18.30
N GLU A 153 -3.31 -2.75 18.73
CA GLU A 153 -3.52 -3.51 19.97
C GLU A 153 -3.46 -5.03 19.76
N ASP A 154 -4.04 -5.52 18.66
CA ASP A 154 -4.30 -6.96 18.47
C ASP A 154 -3.25 -7.64 17.57
N VAL A 155 -2.52 -6.88 16.74
CA VAL A 155 -1.55 -7.45 15.76
C VAL A 155 -0.10 -7.06 16.07
N PHE A 156 0.18 -5.77 16.23
CA PHE A 156 1.55 -5.24 16.42
C PHE A 156 1.86 -4.85 17.87
N HIS A 157 0.88 -4.94 18.77
CA HIS A 157 1.05 -4.68 20.20
C HIS A 157 1.80 -3.38 20.55
N GLY A 158 1.48 -2.29 19.84
CA GLY A 158 2.07 -0.96 20.05
C GLY A 158 3.51 -0.78 19.53
N LEU A 159 4.05 -1.75 18.78
CA LEU A 159 5.40 -1.70 18.23
C LEU A 159 5.62 -0.45 17.37
N LYS A 160 6.73 0.25 17.60
CA LYS A 160 7.13 1.44 16.82
C LYS A 160 8.01 1.08 15.65
N LEU A 161 7.97 1.88 14.59
CA LEU A 161 8.86 1.71 13.43
C LEU A 161 10.34 1.69 13.84
N ARG A 162 10.71 2.52 14.83
CA ARG A 162 12.10 2.60 15.32
C ARG A 162 12.58 1.34 16.04
N GLU A 163 11.65 0.54 16.54
CA GLU A 163 11.91 -0.67 17.33
C GLU A 163 12.04 -1.92 16.43
N LEU A 164 11.79 -1.80 15.12
CA LEU A 164 12.00 -2.91 14.19
C LEU A 164 13.46 -3.40 14.23
N PRO A 165 13.74 -4.71 14.17
CA PRO A 165 15.09 -5.26 14.32
C PRO A 165 16.02 -4.90 13.14
N ALA A 166 17.25 -4.47 13.43
CA ALA A 166 18.23 -4.05 12.39
C ALA A 166 18.73 -5.20 11.50
N THR A 167 18.59 -6.44 12.00
CA THR A 167 18.90 -7.69 11.30
C THR A 167 17.91 -8.00 10.17
N ARG A 168 16.72 -7.40 10.20
CA ARG A 168 15.69 -7.58 9.17
C ARG A 168 15.88 -6.56 8.03
N PRO A 169 15.36 -6.85 6.82
CA PRO A 169 15.44 -5.92 5.70
C PRO A 169 14.84 -4.55 6.04
N LEU A 170 15.36 -3.49 5.43
CA LEU A 170 14.80 -2.14 5.62
C LEU A 170 13.37 -2.11 5.07
N LEU A 171 12.38 -2.02 5.96
CA LEU A 171 10.99 -1.87 5.58
C LEU A 171 10.69 -0.41 5.19
N ILE A 172 10.12 -0.23 3.99
CA ILE A 172 9.58 1.03 3.50
C ILE A 172 8.09 0.82 3.22
N ILE A 173 7.23 1.41 4.05
CA ILE A 173 5.78 1.41 3.86
C ILE A 173 5.39 2.67 3.08
N ASN A 174 4.72 2.48 1.94
CA ASN A 174 4.34 3.56 1.03
C ASN A 174 2.90 4.01 1.31
N ALA A 175 2.72 5.31 1.57
CA ALA A 175 1.44 5.98 1.58
C ALA A 175 1.45 7.14 0.57
N ALA A 176 0.31 7.78 0.37
CA ALA A 176 0.19 8.96 -0.49
C ALA A 176 -0.46 10.12 0.29
N ASP A 177 0.13 11.30 0.22
CA ASP A 177 -0.49 12.51 0.77
C ASP A 177 -1.33 13.20 -0.30
N LEU A 178 -2.65 13.17 -0.13
CA LEU A 178 -3.61 13.78 -1.05
C LEU A 178 -3.52 15.31 -1.09
N ARG A 179 -2.99 15.95 -0.04
CA ARG A 179 -2.83 17.41 -0.02
C ARG A 179 -1.70 17.85 -0.94
N THR A 180 -0.59 17.13 -0.92
CA THR A 180 0.61 17.47 -1.70
C THR A 180 0.71 16.72 -3.02
N GLY A 181 -0.06 15.64 -3.22
CA GLY A 181 0.04 14.78 -4.39
C GLY A 181 1.37 14.04 -4.48
N SER A 182 2.00 13.74 -3.34
CA SER A 182 3.31 13.09 -3.27
C SER A 182 3.28 11.81 -2.45
N ALA A 183 4.25 10.92 -2.71
CA ALA A 183 4.49 9.77 -1.87
C ALA A 183 4.91 10.20 -0.46
N PHE A 184 4.41 9.45 0.52
CA PHE A 184 4.79 9.55 1.92
C PHE A 184 5.35 8.20 2.34
N TYR A 185 6.59 8.18 2.80
CA TYR A 185 7.28 6.95 3.18
C TYR A 185 7.33 6.83 4.69
N PHE A 186 7.11 5.62 5.19
CA PHE A 186 7.35 5.26 6.58
C PHE A 186 8.45 4.21 6.64
N SER A 187 9.45 4.46 7.48
CA SER A 187 10.55 3.53 7.72
C SER A 187 11.15 3.75 9.10
N ARG A 188 11.90 2.76 9.59
CA ARG A 188 12.71 2.86 10.80
C ARG A 188 13.72 4.01 10.71
N GLU A 189 14.32 4.20 9.54
CA GLU A 189 15.36 5.20 9.33
C GLU A 189 14.76 6.60 9.16
N LYS A 190 14.04 6.85 8.06
CA LYS A 190 13.39 8.14 7.79
C LYS A 190 11.95 7.94 7.37
N SER A 191 11.05 8.71 7.98
CA SER A 191 9.65 8.79 7.58
C SER A 191 9.34 10.21 7.10
N GLY A 192 8.46 10.39 6.12
CA GLY A 192 8.11 11.72 5.60
C GLY A 192 7.87 11.74 4.10
N SER A 193 7.96 12.94 3.51
CA SER A 193 7.87 13.12 2.05
C SER A 193 8.89 14.15 1.58
N TRP A 194 9.30 14.06 0.32
CA TRP A 194 10.22 15.05 -0.26
C TRP A 194 9.66 16.48 -0.24
N ARG A 195 8.33 16.65 -0.25
CA ARG A 195 7.66 17.96 -0.19
C ARG A 195 7.60 18.53 1.22
N LEU A 196 7.42 17.69 2.23
CA LEU A 196 7.19 18.14 3.62
C LEU A 196 8.44 18.05 4.50
N GLY A 197 9.42 17.24 4.11
CA GLY A 197 10.62 16.95 4.88
C GLY A 197 10.51 15.63 5.65
N GLU A 198 11.43 15.44 6.59
CA GLU A 198 11.45 14.29 7.48
C GLU A 198 10.51 14.51 8.68
N LEU A 199 9.76 13.49 9.05
CA LEU A 199 8.86 13.51 10.19
C LEU A 199 9.64 13.70 11.49
N ALA A 200 9.29 14.74 12.24
CA ALA A 200 9.93 15.11 13.49
C ALA A 200 9.35 14.30 14.66
N GLY A 201 9.86 13.09 14.86
CA GLY A 201 9.54 12.26 16.03
C GLY A 201 9.70 10.76 15.78
N SER A 202 10.00 10.01 16.85
CA SER A 202 10.18 8.55 16.82
C SER A 202 8.92 7.74 17.14
N GLN A 203 7.78 8.39 17.35
CA GLN A 203 6.63 7.78 18.03
C GLN A 203 5.62 7.12 17.08
N THR A 204 5.89 7.10 15.77
CA THR A 204 4.97 6.48 14.80
C THR A 204 4.95 4.96 15.00
N THR A 205 3.79 4.43 15.36
CA THR A 205 3.59 2.99 15.49
C THR A 205 3.58 2.32 14.11
N LEU A 206 4.02 1.07 14.06
CA LEU A 206 3.99 0.25 12.85
C LEU A 206 2.55 0.15 12.31
N ALA A 207 1.58 -0.01 13.21
CA ALA A 207 0.16 -0.03 12.88
C ALA A 207 -0.32 1.26 12.19
N HIS A 208 0.16 2.43 12.63
CA HIS A 208 -0.15 3.70 11.97
C HIS A 208 0.37 3.72 10.53
N ALA A 209 1.63 3.33 10.30
CA ALA A 209 2.21 3.29 8.95
C ALA A 209 1.48 2.31 8.03
N VAL A 210 1.20 1.09 8.52
CA VAL A 210 0.45 0.07 7.78
C VAL A 210 -0.95 0.58 7.44
N MET A 211 -1.66 1.20 8.39
CA MET A 211 -3.01 1.69 8.14
C MET A 211 -3.03 2.90 7.21
N ALA A 212 -2.04 3.80 7.28
CA ALA A 212 -1.90 4.89 6.32
C ALA A 212 -1.76 4.34 4.89
N SER A 213 -0.92 3.33 4.71
CA SER A 213 -0.68 2.63 3.43
C SER A 213 -1.86 1.80 2.95
N ALA A 214 -2.77 1.37 3.82
CA ALA A 214 -3.95 0.56 3.48
C ALA A 214 -5.27 1.35 3.44
N ALA A 215 -5.26 2.67 3.67
CA ALA A 215 -6.44 3.51 3.66
C ALA A 215 -6.94 3.78 2.22
N TYR A 216 -7.40 2.73 1.53
CA TYR A 216 -7.76 2.77 0.11
C TYR A 216 -8.97 3.69 -0.15
N PRO A 217 -8.86 4.72 -1.02
CA PRO A 217 -9.84 5.79 -1.14
C PRO A 217 -11.30 5.35 -1.36
N LEU A 218 -11.51 4.22 -2.06
CA LEU A 218 -12.86 3.75 -2.36
C LEU A 218 -13.56 3.13 -1.14
N PHE A 219 -12.80 2.63 -0.16
CA PHE A 219 -13.35 1.89 0.98
C PHE A 219 -13.01 2.50 2.34
N LEU A 220 -11.93 3.25 2.47
CA LEU A 220 -11.43 3.75 3.74
C LEU A 220 -11.09 5.24 3.62
N PRO A 221 -11.63 6.11 4.51
CA PRO A 221 -11.24 7.51 4.56
C PRO A 221 -9.75 7.64 4.84
N ALA A 222 -9.09 8.57 4.16
CA ALA A 222 -7.72 8.96 4.46
C ALA A 222 -7.57 9.38 5.93
N LEU A 223 -6.40 9.08 6.52
CA LEU A 223 -5.98 9.61 7.81
C LEU A 223 -5.68 11.10 7.65
N ASP A 224 -6.23 11.91 8.54
CA ASP A 224 -6.21 13.35 8.41
C ASP A 224 -5.68 13.98 9.70
N GLU A 225 -4.42 14.40 9.67
CA GLU A 225 -3.61 14.60 10.87
C GLU A 225 -2.69 15.82 10.75
N ARG A 226 -2.23 16.35 11.89
CA ARG A 226 -1.18 17.36 11.94
C ARG A 226 0.08 16.72 12.46
N LEU A 227 1.12 16.74 11.63
CA LEU A 227 2.40 16.12 11.92
C LEU A 227 3.49 17.18 11.87
N ALA A 228 4.46 17.08 12.79
CA ALA A 228 5.62 17.97 12.80
C ALA A 228 6.69 17.42 11.86
N PHE A 229 7.32 18.29 11.06
CA PHE A 229 8.39 17.94 10.14
C PHE A 229 9.64 18.78 10.41
N ASN A 230 10.81 18.15 10.27
CA ASN A 230 12.10 18.79 10.19
C ASN A 230 12.32 19.25 8.74
N LYS A 231 12.49 20.55 8.55
CA LYS A 231 12.71 21.16 7.25
C LYS A 231 14.22 21.21 6.93
N PRO A 232 14.60 21.30 5.64
CA PRO A 232 16.01 21.45 5.25
C PRO A 232 16.70 22.68 5.83
N ASP A 233 15.93 23.73 6.17
CA ASP A 233 16.44 24.95 6.82
C ASP A 233 16.67 24.79 8.35
N GLY A 234 16.49 23.57 8.89
CA GLY A 234 16.64 23.26 10.31
C GLY A 234 15.42 23.64 11.17
N SER A 235 14.39 24.27 10.59
CA SER A 235 13.17 24.60 11.32
C SER A 235 12.27 23.37 11.51
N ARG A 236 11.46 23.41 12.58
CA ARG A 236 10.40 22.43 12.81
C ARG A 236 9.05 23.08 12.52
N ARG A 237 8.26 22.46 11.64
CA ARG A 237 6.94 22.98 11.24
C ARG A 237 5.87 21.91 11.33
N GLU A 238 4.74 22.25 11.94
CA GLU A 238 3.54 21.43 11.86
C GLU A 238 2.86 21.61 10.50
N GLU A 239 2.58 20.49 9.85
CA GLU A 239 1.93 20.40 8.56
C GLU A 239 0.72 19.48 8.67
N HIS A 240 -0.36 19.87 8.02
CA HIS A 240 -1.55 19.03 7.88
C HIS A 240 -1.29 17.98 6.80
N VAL A 241 -1.45 16.69 7.06
CA VAL A 241 -1.33 15.63 6.06
C VAL A 241 -2.65 14.90 5.89
N THR A 242 -2.94 14.49 4.66
CA THR A 242 -4.10 13.65 4.35
C THR A 242 -3.59 12.36 3.69
N LEU A 243 -3.26 11.39 4.53
CA LEU A 243 -2.60 10.14 4.13
C LEU A 243 -3.60 9.09 3.70
N THR A 244 -3.43 8.57 2.49
CA THR A 244 -4.22 7.49 1.91
C THR A 244 -3.31 6.38 1.42
N ASP A 245 -3.93 5.30 0.94
CA ASP A 245 -3.23 4.13 0.42
C ASP A 245 -2.14 4.49 -0.59
N GLY A 246 -0.96 3.91 -0.42
CA GLY A 246 0.20 4.18 -1.28
C GLY A 246 -0.05 3.83 -2.74
N GLY A 247 -1.00 2.93 -3.01
CA GLY A 247 -1.40 2.56 -4.34
C GLY A 247 -1.90 3.73 -5.18
N ALA A 248 -2.47 4.75 -4.55
CA ALA A 248 -2.87 5.98 -5.23
C ALA A 248 -1.70 6.70 -5.92
N TYR A 249 -0.46 6.46 -5.46
CA TYR A 249 0.76 7.00 -6.05
C TYR A 249 1.57 5.92 -6.81
N ASP A 250 1.81 4.78 -6.16
CA ASP A 250 2.54 3.64 -6.73
C ASP A 250 2.09 2.33 -6.08
N ASN A 251 1.20 1.60 -6.74
CA ASN A 251 0.66 0.34 -6.21
C ASN A 251 1.66 -0.83 -6.21
N LEU A 252 2.72 -0.75 -7.02
CA LEU A 252 3.73 -1.82 -7.06
C LEU A 252 4.80 -1.61 -5.99
N GLY A 253 4.85 -0.43 -5.36
CA GLY A 253 5.84 -0.10 -4.34
C GLY A 253 7.26 -0.09 -4.91
N LEU A 254 7.43 0.22 -6.19
CA LEU A 254 8.73 0.21 -6.85
C LEU A 254 9.47 1.54 -6.73
N ALA A 255 8.76 2.64 -6.47
CA ALA A 255 9.33 3.98 -6.38
C ALA A 255 10.52 4.09 -5.41
N PRO A 256 10.52 3.42 -4.23
CA PRO A 256 11.69 3.43 -3.35
C PRO A 256 12.89 2.64 -3.87
N LEU A 257 12.67 1.68 -4.78
CA LEU A 257 13.65 0.72 -5.29
C LEU A 257 14.30 1.15 -6.61
N TRP A 258 13.96 2.32 -7.14
CA TRP A 258 14.62 2.83 -8.34
C TRP A 258 16.10 3.15 -8.06
N PRO A 259 17.04 2.67 -8.89
CA PRO A 259 18.47 2.82 -8.63
C PRO A 259 18.96 4.27 -8.82
N ASP A 260 18.23 5.08 -9.58
CA ASP A 260 18.56 6.46 -9.95
C ASP A 260 17.95 7.51 -9.00
N ARG A 261 17.53 7.12 -7.79
CA ARG A 261 16.99 8.07 -6.80
C ARG A 261 18.08 8.94 -6.20
N ASP A 262 17.85 10.24 -6.21
CA ASP A 262 18.73 11.22 -5.57
C ASP A 262 18.49 11.29 -4.05
N SER A 263 19.53 10.96 -3.26
CA SER A 263 19.48 10.98 -1.79
C SER A 263 19.40 12.38 -1.17
N SER A 264 19.67 13.43 -1.94
CA SER A 264 19.50 14.83 -1.50
C SER A 264 18.03 15.25 -1.45
N VAL A 265 17.15 14.57 -2.20
CA VAL A 265 15.71 14.87 -2.29
C VAL A 265 14.86 13.75 -1.71
N SER A 266 15.26 12.49 -1.95
CA SER A 266 14.51 11.30 -1.60
C SER A 266 14.86 10.75 -0.22
N LEU A 267 13.83 10.22 0.46
CA LEU A 267 14.00 9.46 1.71
C LEU A 267 14.27 7.98 1.41
N ASN A 268 15.06 7.34 2.28
CA ASN A 268 15.35 5.89 2.25
C ASN A 268 15.85 5.44 0.87
N VAL A 269 16.88 6.11 0.34
CA VAL A 269 17.51 5.68 -0.91
C VAL A 269 18.44 4.51 -0.61
N SER A 270 18.23 3.40 -1.31
CA SER A 270 19.06 2.20 -1.18
C SER A 270 19.48 1.76 -2.58
N CYS A 271 20.76 1.43 -2.73
CA CYS A 271 21.27 0.86 -3.97
C CYS A 271 20.79 -0.59 -4.06
N VAL A 272 19.95 -0.90 -5.05
CA VAL A 272 19.52 -2.25 -5.37
C VAL A 272 19.98 -2.58 -6.78
N ASP A 273 20.55 -3.76 -6.97
CA ASP A 273 20.99 -4.22 -8.29
C ASP A 273 20.05 -5.25 -8.89
N SER A 274 19.12 -5.80 -8.10
CA SER A 274 18.12 -6.77 -8.53
C SER A 274 16.79 -6.49 -7.83
N ILE A 275 15.68 -6.62 -8.55
CA ILE A 275 14.34 -6.30 -8.03
C ILE A 275 13.40 -7.49 -8.16
N ILE A 276 12.73 -7.87 -7.08
CA ILE A 276 11.63 -8.85 -7.13
C ILE A 276 10.34 -8.10 -6.83
N CYS A 277 9.42 -8.06 -7.79
CA CYS A 277 8.17 -7.30 -7.71
C CYS A 277 6.96 -8.24 -7.62
N CYS A 278 6.50 -8.54 -6.42
CA CYS A 278 5.32 -9.36 -6.21
C CYS A 278 4.05 -8.50 -6.44
N ARG A 279 3.27 -8.86 -7.46
CA ARG A 279 2.08 -8.13 -7.91
C ARG A 279 0.81 -8.95 -7.70
N ALA A 280 -0.04 -8.52 -6.77
CA ALA A 280 -1.30 -9.16 -6.42
C ALA A 280 -2.54 -8.62 -7.18
N GLY A 281 -2.34 -7.97 -8.33
CA GLY A 281 -3.43 -7.42 -9.16
C GLY A 281 -4.10 -8.46 -10.07
N TYR A 282 -5.34 -8.20 -10.49
CA TYR A 282 -6.14 -9.14 -11.30
C TYR A 282 -5.81 -9.18 -12.80
N GLY A 283 -4.90 -8.33 -13.29
CA GLY A 283 -4.51 -8.26 -14.69
C GLY A 283 -5.45 -7.49 -15.61
N LEU A 284 -5.35 -7.79 -16.91
CA LEU A 284 -6.07 -7.05 -17.95
C LEU A 284 -7.58 -7.24 -17.75
N ARG A 285 -8.26 -6.11 -17.55
CA ARG A 285 -9.69 -6.08 -17.25
C ARG A 285 -10.53 -6.15 -18.53
N PHE A 286 -11.59 -6.94 -18.50
CA PHE A 286 -12.67 -6.92 -19.50
C PHE A 286 -14.01 -6.87 -18.78
N ASP A 287 -14.33 -5.70 -18.23
CA ASP A 287 -15.56 -5.52 -17.42
C ASP A 287 -16.76 -5.09 -18.26
N PRO A 288 -17.99 -5.33 -17.76
CA PRO A 288 -19.19 -4.78 -18.35
C PRO A 288 -19.18 -3.24 -18.47
N PRO A 289 -19.94 -2.67 -19.43
CA PRO A 289 -19.99 -1.22 -19.63
C PRO A 289 -20.46 -0.44 -18.37
N SER A 290 -19.76 0.65 -18.06
CA SER A 290 -20.09 1.53 -16.92
C SER A 290 -21.17 2.56 -17.28
N GLN A 291 -22.42 2.29 -16.88
CA GLN A 291 -23.58 3.12 -17.27
C GLN A 291 -23.74 4.39 -16.42
N PHE A 292 -23.70 4.25 -15.09
CA PHE A 292 -23.99 5.35 -14.17
C PHE A 292 -22.76 6.19 -13.83
N PHE A 293 -22.99 7.43 -13.38
CA PHE A 293 -21.92 8.38 -13.05
C PHE A 293 -20.84 7.81 -12.12
N MET A 294 -21.25 7.20 -10.99
CA MET A 294 -20.29 6.60 -10.04
C MET A 294 -19.51 5.43 -10.65
N ALA A 295 -20.17 4.57 -11.44
CA ALA A 295 -19.49 3.48 -12.15
C ALA A 295 -18.44 4.02 -13.13
N ARG A 296 -18.76 5.09 -13.86
CA ARG A 296 -17.82 5.75 -14.79
C ARG A 296 -16.64 6.38 -14.05
N LEU A 297 -16.87 7.02 -12.90
CA LEU A 297 -15.79 7.56 -12.07
C LEU A 297 -14.86 6.46 -11.57
N THR A 298 -15.41 5.36 -11.05
CA THR A 298 -14.61 4.21 -10.60
C THR A 298 -13.80 3.61 -11.73
N SER A 299 -14.42 3.39 -12.91
CA SER A 299 -13.71 2.86 -14.08
C SER A 299 -12.63 3.80 -14.60
N THR A 300 -12.87 5.12 -14.54
CA THR A 300 -11.87 6.14 -14.88
C THR A 300 -10.69 6.08 -13.92
N PHE A 301 -10.97 6.04 -12.61
CA PHE A 301 -9.93 5.90 -11.58
C PHE A 301 -9.08 4.66 -11.82
N THR A 302 -9.70 3.50 -12.07
CA THR A 302 -8.90 2.30 -12.29
C THR A 302 -8.16 2.31 -13.63
N CYS A 303 -8.70 2.92 -14.69
CA CYS A 303 -7.97 3.04 -15.95
C CYS A 303 -6.67 3.85 -15.77
N ILE A 304 -6.73 4.96 -15.04
CA ILE A 304 -5.55 5.77 -14.69
C ILE A 304 -4.58 4.95 -13.83
N PHE A 305 -5.11 4.20 -12.85
CA PHE A 305 -4.34 3.35 -11.96
C PHE A 305 -3.58 2.24 -12.72
N ASP A 306 -4.24 1.55 -13.65
CA ASP A 306 -3.65 0.52 -14.49
C ASP A 306 -2.58 1.11 -15.42
N ARG A 307 -2.82 2.30 -15.98
CA ARG A 307 -1.85 3.01 -16.81
C ARG A 307 -0.58 3.38 -16.03
N ALA A 308 -0.71 3.79 -14.77
CA ALA A 308 0.40 4.10 -13.89
C ALA A 308 1.22 2.84 -13.56
N GLN A 309 0.55 1.73 -13.21
CA GLN A 309 1.23 0.44 -13.01
C GLN A 309 1.98 -0.01 -14.26
N ASN A 310 1.36 0.08 -15.44
CA ASN A 310 2.02 -0.29 -16.70
C ASN A 310 3.26 0.56 -16.98
N ALA A 311 3.27 1.84 -16.59
CA ALA A 311 4.45 2.69 -16.69
C ALA A 311 5.59 2.20 -15.77
N ALA A 312 5.26 1.83 -14.53
CA ALA A 312 6.23 1.30 -13.58
C ALA A 312 6.78 -0.09 -14.01
N VAL A 313 5.93 -0.96 -14.54
CA VAL A 313 6.36 -2.25 -15.12
C VAL A 313 7.29 -2.01 -16.32
N LYS A 314 6.93 -1.13 -17.25
CA LYS A 314 7.81 -0.79 -18.39
C LYS A 314 9.18 -0.30 -17.89
N ARG A 315 9.22 0.50 -16.83
CA ARG A 315 10.46 0.99 -16.25
C ARG A 315 11.38 -0.14 -15.76
N LEU A 316 10.85 -1.26 -15.23
CA LEU A 316 11.67 -2.43 -14.88
C LEU A 316 12.42 -2.98 -16.11
N PHE A 317 11.72 -3.11 -17.24
CA PHE A 317 12.33 -3.54 -18.50
C PHE A 317 13.37 -2.54 -19.02
N ASP A 318 13.08 -1.24 -18.94
CA ASP A 318 14.01 -0.18 -19.36
C ASP A 318 15.28 -0.16 -18.49
N LEU A 319 15.15 -0.36 -17.17
CA LEU A 319 16.30 -0.42 -16.25
C LEU A 319 17.16 -1.65 -16.50
N LYS A 320 16.54 -2.81 -16.77
CA LYS A 320 17.26 -4.04 -17.11
C LYS A 320 17.99 -3.89 -18.45
N SER A 321 17.31 -3.37 -19.48
CA SER A 321 17.91 -3.24 -20.82
C SER A 321 19.04 -2.21 -20.88
N SER A 322 19.00 -1.18 -20.03
CA SER A 322 20.08 -0.21 -19.87
C SER A 322 21.21 -0.66 -18.94
N GLY A 323 21.09 -1.83 -18.30
CA GLY A 323 22.10 -2.37 -17.38
C GLY A 323 22.16 -1.65 -16.02
N GLN A 324 21.16 -0.83 -15.68
CA GLN A 324 21.07 -0.15 -14.38
C GLN A 324 20.69 -1.11 -13.24
N ILE A 325 20.01 -2.21 -13.58
CA ILE A 325 19.81 -3.37 -12.70
C ILE A 325 20.26 -4.62 -13.44
N LYS A 326 20.80 -5.60 -12.71
CA LYS A 326 21.22 -6.90 -13.24
C LYS A 326 20.03 -7.73 -13.71
N GLY A 327 18.93 -7.69 -12.97
CA GLY A 327 17.74 -8.47 -13.29
C GLY A 327 16.53 -8.13 -12.44
N PHE A 328 15.39 -8.67 -12.84
CA PHE A 328 14.18 -8.62 -12.03
C PHE A 328 13.31 -9.85 -12.29
N ALA A 329 12.52 -10.21 -11.30
CA ALA A 329 11.41 -11.16 -11.41
C ALA A 329 10.11 -10.47 -10.97
N MET A 330 8.99 -10.83 -11.58
CA MET A 330 7.69 -10.21 -11.25
C MET A 330 6.59 -11.26 -11.09
N PRO A 331 6.56 -11.99 -9.96
CA PRO A 331 5.46 -12.89 -9.64
C PRO A 331 4.15 -12.12 -9.66
N PHE A 332 3.25 -12.52 -10.55
CA PHE A 332 2.05 -11.74 -10.85
C PHE A 332 0.79 -12.60 -10.78
N LEU A 333 -0.10 -12.31 -9.84
CA LEU A 333 -1.32 -13.10 -9.62
C LEU A 333 -2.15 -13.29 -10.90
N GLY A 334 -2.27 -12.23 -11.70
CA GLY A 334 -2.97 -12.26 -13.00
C GLY A 334 -2.14 -12.76 -14.18
N GLN A 335 -0.99 -13.43 -13.94
CA GLN A 335 -0.14 -14.00 -14.97
C GLN A 335 -0.93 -14.93 -15.89
N ASP A 336 -0.72 -14.79 -17.19
CA ASP A 336 -1.23 -15.71 -18.20
C ASP A 336 -0.45 -17.03 -18.10
N ASP A 337 -1.13 -18.08 -17.68
CA ASP A 337 -0.53 -19.38 -17.39
C ASP A 337 0.10 -20.01 -18.64
N SER A 338 -0.45 -19.72 -19.83
CA SER A 338 0.08 -20.22 -21.12
C SER A 338 1.45 -19.65 -21.49
N ARG A 339 1.86 -18.56 -20.83
CA ARG A 339 3.14 -17.86 -21.07
C ARG A 339 4.21 -18.21 -20.06
N LEU A 340 3.94 -19.07 -19.09
CA LEU A 340 4.95 -19.51 -18.13
C LEU A 340 5.93 -20.47 -18.81
N ALA A 341 7.23 -20.18 -18.76
CA ALA A 341 8.24 -21.09 -19.29
C ALA A 341 8.42 -22.34 -18.41
N PHE A 342 8.19 -22.21 -17.09
CA PHE A 342 8.41 -23.28 -16.11
C PHE A 342 7.18 -23.52 -15.21
N PRO A 343 6.01 -23.93 -15.78
CA PRO A 343 4.82 -24.17 -14.99
C PRO A 343 4.99 -25.47 -14.15
N PRO A 344 4.64 -25.47 -12.85
CA PRO A 344 4.55 -26.69 -12.07
C PRO A 344 3.40 -27.57 -12.57
N SER A 345 3.50 -28.89 -12.33
CA SER A 345 2.51 -29.87 -12.78
C SER A 345 1.14 -29.69 -12.14
N ASP A 346 1.08 -29.11 -10.95
CA ASP A 346 -0.13 -28.86 -10.15
C ASP A 346 -0.47 -27.35 -10.05
N LEU A 347 -0.15 -26.59 -11.10
CA LEU A 347 -0.37 -25.13 -11.16
C LEU A 347 -1.82 -24.77 -10.81
N VAL A 348 -2.00 -23.93 -9.79
CA VAL A 348 -3.27 -23.28 -9.50
C VAL A 348 -3.52 -22.24 -10.58
N SER A 349 -4.57 -22.45 -11.39
CA SER A 349 -4.83 -21.59 -12.55
C SER A 349 -5.16 -20.15 -12.17
N ARG A 350 -4.97 -19.23 -13.12
CA ARG A 350 -5.36 -17.83 -12.99
C ARG A 350 -6.86 -17.72 -12.73
N GLU A 351 -7.65 -18.49 -13.47
CA GLU A 351 -9.11 -18.56 -13.40
C GLU A 351 -9.58 -18.97 -11.99
N ASP A 352 -8.90 -19.93 -11.36
CA ASP A 352 -9.24 -20.40 -10.02
C ASP A 352 -8.88 -19.40 -8.91
N ALA A 353 -7.87 -18.56 -9.14
CA ALA A 353 -7.28 -17.68 -8.12
C ALA A 353 -7.68 -16.19 -8.27
N HIS A 354 -8.20 -15.75 -9.41
CA HIS A 354 -8.49 -14.33 -9.65
C HIS A 354 -9.80 -13.84 -9.00
N GLY A 355 -10.63 -14.72 -8.43
CA GLY A 355 -12.00 -14.38 -8.02
C GLY A 355 -12.14 -13.67 -6.67
N TYR A 356 -11.14 -13.77 -5.78
CA TYR A 356 -11.28 -13.27 -4.41
C TYR A 356 -11.27 -11.74 -4.34
N PRO A 357 -12.21 -11.05 -3.66
CA PRO A 357 -12.34 -9.59 -3.65
C PRO A 357 -11.18 -8.86 -2.95
N THR A 358 -11.15 -7.54 -3.09
CA THR A 358 -10.22 -6.66 -2.34
C THR A 358 -10.91 -6.15 -1.08
N ASP A 359 -10.71 -6.82 0.05
CA ASP A 359 -11.23 -6.40 1.35
C ASP A 359 -10.27 -6.79 2.49
N PHE A 360 -10.73 -6.68 3.74
CA PHE A 360 -10.04 -7.18 4.94
C PHE A 360 -10.92 -8.14 5.75
N SER A 361 -11.84 -8.83 5.07
CA SER A 361 -12.75 -9.80 5.67
C SER A 361 -11.99 -11.08 6.06
N ALA A 362 -12.64 -11.92 6.87
CA ALA A 362 -12.16 -13.27 7.14
C ALA A 362 -12.10 -14.06 5.82
N MET A 363 -10.93 -14.62 5.50
CA MET A 363 -10.70 -15.40 4.29
C MET A 363 -10.93 -16.89 4.57
N PRO A 364 -11.75 -17.60 3.77
CA PRO A 364 -11.85 -19.05 3.86
C PRO A 364 -10.51 -19.73 3.60
N ASP A 365 -10.21 -20.82 4.31
CA ASP A 365 -8.94 -21.54 4.17
C ASP A 365 -8.65 -22.00 2.74
N GLU A 366 -9.69 -22.36 1.98
CA GLU A 366 -9.57 -22.70 0.55
C GLU A 366 -8.97 -21.55 -0.27
N TRP A 367 -9.39 -20.31 -0.02
CA TRP A 367 -8.87 -19.13 -0.71
C TRP A 367 -7.47 -18.77 -0.24
N ILE A 368 -7.18 -18.94 1.06
CA ILE A 368 -5.82 -18.77 1.59
C ILE A 368 -4.88 -19.71 0.86
N GLU A 369 -5.26 -20.98 0.74
CA GLU A 369 -4.46 -22.02 0.09
C GLU A 369 -4.29 -21.77 -1.41
N LYS A 370 -5.37 -21.48 -2.14
CA LYS A 370 -5.30 -21.18 -3.58
C LYS A 370 -4.39 -20.00 -3.88
N LEU A 371 -4.54 -18.89 -3.15
CA LEU A 371 -3.78 -17.67 -3.39
C LEU A 371 -2.31 -17.81 -2.99
N SER A 372 -2.02 -18.43 -1.85
CA SER A 372 -0.64 -18.65 -1.40
C SER A 372 0.06 -19.66 -2.30
N LYS A 373 -0.57 -20.79 -2.63
CA LYS A 373 0.01 -21.79 -3.53
C LYS A 373 0.30 -21.20 -4.92
N ARG A 374 -0.61 -20.41 -5.48
CA ARG A 374 -0.35 -19.71 -6.75
C ARG A 374 0.82 -18.71 -6.62
N GLY A 375 0.86 -17.92 -5.55
CA GLY A 375 1.95 -16.97 -5.30
C GLY A 375 3.32 -17.64 -5.23
N GLU A 376 3.38 -18.79 -4.57
CA GLU A 376 4.57 -19.63 -4.49
C GLU A 376 4.97 -20.19 -5.87
N GLN A 377 4.05 -20.86 -6.55
CA GLN A 377 4.28 -21.49 -7.86
C GLN A 377 4.77 -20.49 -8.92
N LEU A 378 4.13 -19.31 -8.99
CA LEU A 378 4.56 -18.26 -9.91
C LEU A 378 5.93 -17.70 -9.54
N THR A 379 6.25 -17.62 -8.26
CA THR A 379 7.56 -17.13 -7.81
C THR A 379 8.67 -18.08 -8.20
N TYR A 380 8.47 -19.39 -8.03
CA TYR A 380 9.41 -20.40 -8.52
C TYR A 380 9.62 -20.29 -10.04
N ALA A 381 8.51 -20.30 -10.81
CA ALA A 381 8.57 -20.29 -12.27
C ALA A 381 9.29 -19.05 -12.82
N LEU A 382 8.90 -17.86 -12.34
CA LEU A 382 9.40 -16.59 -12.88
C LEU A 382 10.81 -16.24 -12.39
N THR A 383 11.20 -16.72 -11.22
CA THR A 383 12.58 -16.55 -10.74
C THR A 383 13.52 -17.47 -11.52
N ALA A 384 13.11 -18.72 -11.78
CA ALA A 384 13.87 -19.64 -12.63
C ALA A 384 14.04 -19.11 -14.07
N GLU A 385 13.00 -18.47 -14.61
CA GLU A 385 13.05 -17.89 -15.96
C GLU A 385 13.92 -16.63 -16.05
N HIS A 386 13.73 -15.69 -15.14
CA HIS A 386 14.26 -14.34 -15.31
C HIS A 386 15.51 -14.03 -14.47
N MET A 387 15.81 -14.87 -13.47
CA MET A 387 16.92 -14.72 -12.55
C MET A 387 17.66 -16.06 -12.27
N PRO A 388 17.97 -16.89 -13.28
CA PRO A 388 18.57 -18.21 -13.08
C PRO A 388 19.97 -18.15 -12.44
N ASP A 389 20.75 -17.11 -12.74
CA ASP A 389 22.09 -16.91 -12.17
C ASP A 389 22.02 -16.67 -10.66
N LEU A 390 21.07 -15.84 -10.21
CA LEU A 390 20.86 -15.58 -8.79
C LEU A 390 20.53 -16.87 -8.02
N VAL A 391 19.63 -17.70 -8.57
CA VAL A 391 19.25 -18.96 -7.94
C VAL A 391 20.45 -19.91 -7.85
N ARG A 392 21.23 -20.02 -8.93
CA ARG A 392 22.44 -20.87 -8.95
C ARG A 392 23.50 -20.40 -7.96
N GLU A 393 23.73 -19.10 -7.87
CA GLU A 393 24.71 -18.52 -6.95
C GLU A 393 24.36 -18.82 -5.49
N LEU A 394 23.09 -18.70 -5.11
CA LEU A 394 22.63 -18.92 -3.73
C LEU A 394 22.52 -20.40 -3.35
N GLN A 395 22.28 -21.30 -4.30
CA GLN A 395 22.27 -22.75 -4.05
C GLN A 395 23.68 -23.34 -3.89
N GLN A 396 24.72 -22.61 -4.28
CA GLN A 396 26.13 -23.03 -4.20
C GLN A 396 26.87 -22.44 -2.99
N SER A 397 26.29 -21.45 -2.32
CA SER A 397 26.82 -20.77 -1.13
C SER A 397 26.26 -21.36 0.16
#